data_AF-A0A377W8U1-F1
#
_entry.id   AF-A0A377W8U1-F1
#
_cell.length_a   1.000
_cell.length_b   1.000
_cell.length_c   1.000
_cell.angle_alpha   90.00
_cell.angle_beta   90.00
_cell.angle_gamma   90.00
#
_symmetry.space_group_name_H-M   'P 1'
#
loop_
_entity.id
_entity.type
_entity.pdbx_description
1 polymer ?
#
loop_
_entity_poly.entity_id
_entity_poly.type
_entity_poly.pdbx_seq_one_letter_code
_entity_poly.pdbx_strand_id
1 'polypeptide(L)' 'MAGTMSGGEQQMLAIARALMSEPVLLMLDEPSLGLAPKIVGELFGIIKQLREEI' A
#
# COMPACT_ATOMS: atom_id res chain seq x y z
N MET A 1 10.33 -8.39 15.19
CA MET A 1 8.88 -8.33 15.35
C MET A 1 8.21 -7.83 14.06
N ALA A 2 8.38 -8.57 12.96
CA ALA A 2 7.70 -8.35 11.67
C ALA A 2 7.08 -9.65 11.10
N GLY A 3 7.29 -10.79 11.79
CA GLY A 3 6.82 -12.11 11.38
C GLY A 3 5.40 -12.46 11.80
N THR A 4 4.67 -11.55 12.46
CA THR A 4 3.25 -11.74 12.86
C THR A 4 2.27 -11.05 11.92
N MET A 5 2.77 -10.29 10.95
CA MET A 5 1.94 -9.57 9.97
C MET A 5 1.70 -10.47 8.76
N SER A 6 0.47 -10.50 8.27
CA SER A 6 0.12 -11.07 6.97
C SER A 6 0.83 -10.32 5.84
N GLY A 7 0.99 -10.96 4.68
CA GLY A 7 1.60 -10.33 3.50
C GLY A 7 0.93 -8.99 3.13
N GLY A 8 -0.40 -8.90 3.29
CA GLY A 8 -1.15 -7.67 3.09
C GLY A 8 -0.82 -6.56 4.08
N GLU A 9 -0.67 -6.88 5.35
CA GLU A 9 -0.29 -5.89 6.37
C GLU A 9 1.14 -5.39 6.14
N GLN A 10 2.07 -6.27 5.74
CA GLN A 10 3.43 -5.87 5.38
C GLN A 10 3.45 -4.93 4.17
N GLN A 11 2.61 -5.19 3.17
CA GLN A 11 2.51 -4.37 1.97
C GLN A 11 1.88 -3.00 2.24
N MET A 12 0.80 -2.94 3.02
CA MET A 12 0.21 -1.68 3.47
C MET A 12 1.22 -0.84 4.28
N LEU A 13 2.01 -1.47 5.15
CA LEU A 13 3.07 -0.79 5.91
C LEU A 13 4.18 -0.26 5.00
N ALA A 14 4.58 -1.01 3.97
CA ALA A 14 5.58 -0.57 3.01
C ALA A 14 5.13 0.68 2.23
N ILE A 15 3.85 0.72 1.82
CA ILE A 15 3.25 1.87 1.14
C ILE A 15 3.15 3.06 2.08
N ALA A 16 2.66 2.86 3.31
CA ALA A 16 2.59 3.91 4.33
C ALA A 16 3.96 4.55 4.57
N ARG A 17 5.02 3.74 4.67
CA ARG A 17 6.39 4.22 4.83
C ARG A 17 6.90 5.00 3.61
N ALA A 18 6.53 4.60 2.40
CA ALA A 18 6.89 5.35 1.19
C ALA A 18 6.26 6.74 1.17
N LEU A 19 5.01 6.85 1.61
CA LEU A 19 4.24 8.09 1.65
C LEU A 19 4.73 9.09 2.70
N MET A 20 5.32 8.62 3.81
CA MET A 20 5.91 9.48 4.84
C MET A 20 6.99 10.44 4.31
N SER A 21 7.56 10.18 3.12
CA SER A 21 8.55 11.05 2.49
C SER A 21 7.95 12.19 1.66
N GLU A 22 6.61 12.34 1.64
CA GLU A 22 5.88 13.28 0.77
C GLU A 22 6.36 13.19 -0.70
N PRO A 23 6.35 11.98 -1.31
CA PRO A 23 6.93 11.80 -2.62
C PRO A 23 6.10 12.55 -3.69
N VAL A 24 6.79 13.30 -4.56
CA VAL A 24 6.16 13.93 -5.75
C VAL A 24 5.78 12.90 -6.83
N LEU A 25 6.27 11.66 -6.72
CA LEU A 25 5.97 10.54 -7.60
C LEU A 25 6.04 9.23 -6.81
N LEU A 26 4.92 8.51 -6.75
CA LEU A 26 4.85 7.16 -6.18
C LEU A 26 4.68 6.14 -7.32
N MET A 27 5.70 5.31 -7.53
CA MET A 27 5.62 4.16 -8.45
C MET A 27 5.41 2.88 -7.66
N LEU A 28 4.44 2.09 -8.09
CA LEU A 28 4.08 0.82 -7.48
C LEU A 28 4.18 -0.27 -8.55
N ASP A 29 5.15 -1.17 -8.43
CA ASP A 29 5.28 -2.34 -9.30
C ASP A 29 4.55 -3.53 -8.67
N GLU A 30 3.63 -4.12 -9.43
CA GLU A 30 2.74 -5.23 -9.00
C GLU A 30 2.20 -5.14 -7.55
N PRO A 31 1.53 -4.04 -7.15
CA PRO A 31 1.20 -3.78 -5.74
C PRO A 31 0.12 -4.69 -5.15
N SER A 32 -0.51 -5.55 -5.95
CA SER A 32 -1.52 -6.51 -5.50
C SER A 32 -0.99 -7.95 -5.38
N LEU A 33 0.27 -8.20 -5.75
CA LEU A 33 0.83 -9.55 -5.83
C LEU A 33 0.87 -10.21 -4.44
N GLY A 34 0.30 -11.41 -4.33
CA GLY A 34 0.27 -12.17 -3.08
C GLY A 34 -0.77 -11.70 -2.06
N LEU A 35 -1.62 -10.74 -2.41
CA LEU A 35 -2.69 -10.24 -1.56
C LEU A 35 -4.01 -11.01 -1.76
N ALA A 36 -4.76 -11.19 -0.68
CA ALA A 36 -6.12 -11.69 -0.76
C ALA A 36 -7.03 -10.66 -1.48
N PRO A 37 -8.06 -11.08 -2.24
CA PRO A 37 -8.90 -10.18 -3.03
C PRO A 37 -9.50 -9.01 -2.25
N LYS A 38 -9.85 -9.23 -0.98
CA LYS A 38 -10.36 -8.17 -0.10
C LYS A 38 -9.33 -7.05 0.12
N ILE A 39 -8.07 -7.40 0.36
CA ILE A 39 -6.99 -6.44 0.62
C ILE A 39 -6.66 -5.65 -0.65
N VAL A 40 -6.76 -6.27 -1.83
CA VAL A 40 -6.58 -5.58 -3.11
C VAL A 40 -7.57 -4.42 -3.25
N GLY A 41 -8.84 -4.64 -2.89
CA GLY A 41 -9.85 -3.58 -2.92
C GLY A 41 -9.55 -2.42 -1.96
N GLU A 42 -9.15 -2.74 -0.73
CA GLU A 42 -8.75 -1.74 0.29
C GLU A 42 -7.54 -0.92 -0.19
N LEU A 43 -6.53 -1.59 -0.75
CA LEU A 43 -5.33 -0.98 -1.32
C LEU A 43 -5.65 0.04 -2.42
N PHE A 44 -6.47 -0.34 -3.41
CA PHE A 44 -6.86 0.59 -4.47
C PHE A 44 -7.69 1.76 -3.97
N GLY A 45 -8.52 1.55 -2.93
CA GLY A 45 -9.23 2.62 -2.24
C GLY A 45 -8.28 3.65 -1.64
N ILE A 46 -7.27 3.19 -0.91
CA ILE A 46 -6.24 4.05 -0.29
C ILE A 46 -5.45 4.81 -1.36
N ILE A 47 -5.01 4.13 -2.43
CA ILE A 47 -4.29 4.77 -3.55
C ILE A 47 -5.15 5.87 -4.19
N LYS A 48 -6.45 5.62 -4.37
CA LYS A 48 -7.37 6.61 -4.94
C LYS A 48 -7.50 7.83 -4.03
N GLN A 49 -7.66 7.62 -2.72
CA GLN A 49 -7.73 8.70 -1.75
C GLN A 49 -6.45 9.54 -1.75
N LEU A 50 -5.28 8.90 -1.75
CA LEU A 50 -4.00 9.60 -1.80
C LEU A 50 -3.83 10.47 -3.04
N ARG A 51 -4.33 10.01 -4.20
CA ARG A 51 -4.32 10.82 -5.43
C ARG A 51 -5.22 12.05 -5.33
N GLU A 52 -6.26 12.03 -4.51
CA GLU A 52 -7.17 13.17 -4.32
C GLU A 52 -6.62 14.19 -3.30
N GLU A 53 -5.71 13.75 -2.41
CA GLU A 53 -5.09 14.61 -1.37
C GLU A 53 -3.78 15.29 -1.83
N ILE A 54 -3.13 14.79 -2.89
CA ILE A 54 -1.89 15.33 -3.51
C ILE A 54 -2.25 16.17 -4.74
#